data_AF-A0A7J5XW17-F1
#
_entry.id   AF-A0A7J5XW17-F1
#
_cell.length_a   1.000
_cell.length_b   1.000
_cell.length_c   1.000
_cell.angle_alpha   90.00
_cell.angle_beta   90.00
_cell.angle_gamma   90.00
#
_symmetry.space_group_name_H-M   'P 1'
#
loop_
_entity.id
_entity.type
_entity.pdbx_description
1 polymer ?
#
loop_
_entity_poly.entity_id
_entity_poly.type
_entity_poly.pdbx_seq_one_letter_code
_entity_poly.pdbx_strand_id
1 'polypeptide(L)'
;MAIFKHLFLVLSLVPLVLSYPFFPPTCYSKVLSMARDLTQMAADLKRGHETSYCMAHMPDLYLDVHNACVMYKMRTYISLVEGLRDRRCAYTREVMKLGYTLRQLFIFMSEKCHG
;
A
#
# COMPACT_ATOMS: atom_id res chain seq x y z
N MET A 1 -36.89 -34.71 5.93
CA MET A 1 -37.22 -33.61 4.98
C MET A 1 -36.34 -32.37 5.18
N ALA A 2 -36.20 -31.82 6.39
CA ALA A 2 -35.39 -30.62 6.64
C ALA A 2 -33.93 -30.72 6.13
N ILE A 3 -33.24 -31.84 6.39
CA ILE A 3 -31.84 -32.07 5.99
C ILE A 3 -31.62 -31.89 4.48
N PHE A 4 -32.48 -32.48 3.64
CA PHE A 4 -32.43 -32.28 2.18
C PHE A 4 -32.62 -30.81 1.79
N LYS A 5 -33.53 -30.11 2.45
CA LYS A 5 -33.81 -28.69 2.19
C LYS A 5 -32.60 -27.79 2.54
N HIS A 6 -31.88 -28.10 3.60
CA HIS A 6 -30.61 -27.44 3.94
C HIS A 6 -29.50 -27.80 2.95
N LEU A 7 -29.39 -29.06 2.52
CA LEU A 7 -28.39 -29.49 1.53
C LEU A 7 -28.56 -28.74 0.20
N PHE A 8 -29.81 -28.61 -0.30
CA PHE A 8 -30.13 -27.83 -1.50
C PHE A 8 -29.80 -26.33 -1.33
N LEU A 9 -30.02 -25.75 -0.15
CA LEU A 9 -29.67 -24.36 0.16
C LEU A 9 -28.16 -24.12 0.17
N VAL A 10 -27.37 -25.06 0.70
CA VAL A 10 -25.91 -24.97 0.66
C VAL A 10 -25.42 -25.13 -0.79
N LEU A 11 -25.97 -26.08 -1.54
CA LEU A 11 -25.58 -26.35 -2.92
C LEU A 11 -25.88 -25.17 -3.88
N SER A 12 -26.93 -24.40 -3.63
CA SER A 12 -27.25 -23.20 -4.44
C SER A 12 -26.42 -21.96 -4.10
N LEU A 13 -25.84 -21.89 -2.89
CA LEU A 13 -24.97 -20.79 -2.46
C LEU A 13 -23.51 -20.97 -2.89
N VAL A 14 -23.04 -22.21 -3.05
CA VAL A 14 -21.67 -22.53 -3.52
C VAL A 14 -21.34 -21.86 -4.87
N PRO A 15 -22.20 -21.86 -5.90
CA PRO A 15 -21.98 -21.11 -7.13
C PRO A 15 -21.79 -19.61 -6.91
N LEU A 16 -22.50 -18.96 -5.98
CA LEU A 16 -22.33 -17.51 -5.75
C LEU A 16 -20.96 -17.18 -5.11
N VAL A 17 -20.44 -18.06 -4.26
CA VAL A 17 -19.09 -17.90 -3.68
C VAL A 17 -18.01 -18.15 -4.74
N LEU A 18 -18.20 -19.15 -5.61
CA LEU A 18 -17.25 -19.50 -6.68
C LEU A 18 -17.29 -18.58 -7.90
N SER A 19 -18.41 -17.89 -8.14
CA SER A 19 -18.58 -16.89 -9.21
C SER A 19 -18.37 -15.45 -8.75
N TYR A 20 -17.90 -15.24 -7.51
CA TYR A 20 -17.33 -13.94 -7.13
C TYR A 20 -16.18 -13.62 -8.09
N PRO A 21 -16.24 -12.53 -8.86
CA PRO A 21 -15.26 -12.30 -9.90
C PRO A 21 -13.94 -11.88 -9.27
N PHE A 22 -13.02 -12.84 -9.15
CA PHE A 22 -11.62 -12.58 -8.86
C PHE A 22 -10.96 -11.94 -10.09
N PHE A 23 -11.33 -10.68 -10.37
CA PHE A 23 -10.58 -9.86 -11.30
C PHE A 23 -9.25 -9.50 -10.62
N PRO A 24 -8.09 -9.99 -11.12
CA PRO A 24 -6.82 -9.49 -10.61
C PRO A 24 -6.79 -7.97 -10.81
N PRO A 25 -6.29 -7.20 -9.83
CA PRO A 25 -6.31 -5.75 -9.94
C PRO A 25 -5.54 -5.33 -11.19
N THR A 26 -6.14 -4.48 -12.01
CA THR A 26 -5.42 -3.85 -13.13
C THR A 26 -4.21 -3.11 -12.56
N CYS A 27 -3.15 -2.98 -13.35
CA CYS A 27 -1.95 -2.30 -12.92
C CYS A 27 -2.28 -0.87 -12.38
N TYR A 28 -3.21 -0.16 -13.00
CA TYR A 28 -3.72 1.12 -12.52
C TYR A 28 -4.40 1.04 -11.15
N SER A 29 -5.34 0.10 -10.93
CA SER A 29 -6.01 -0.02 -9.62
C SER A 29 -5.07 -0.52 -8.51
N LYS A 30 -4.04 -1.29 -8.88
CA LYS A 30 -2.95 -1.69 -7.99
C LYS A 30 -2.06 -0.51 -7.59
N VAL A 31 -1.67 0.34 -8.55
CA VAL A 31 -0.92 1.58 -8.30
C VAL A 31 -1.72 2.55 -7.43
N LEU A 32 -3.01 2.76 -7.72
CA LEU A 32 -3.90 3.64 -6.96
C LEU A 32 -4.10 3.18 -5.50
N SER A 33 -4.28 1.88 -5.28
CA SER A 33 -4.38 1.32 -3.91
C SER A 33 -3.05 1.44 -3.15
N MET A 34 -1.92 1.07 -3.77
CA MET A 34 -0.60 1.21 -3.13
C MET A 34 -0.23 2.66 -2.79
N ALA A 35 -0.59 3.64 -3.64
CA ALA A 35 -0.36 5.05 -3.37
C ALA A 35 -1.16 5.56 -2.15
N ARG A 36 -2.41 5.09 -2.00
CA ARG A 36 -3.26 5.37 -0.82
C ARG A 36 -2.70 4.71 0.44
N ASP A 37 -2.34 3.43 0.37
CA ASP A 37 -1.80 2.67 1.50
C ASP A 37 -0.48 3.28 2.01
N LEU A 38 0.38 3.76 1.10
CA LEU A 38 1.63 4.45 1.45
C LEU A 38 1.42 5.82 2.08
N THR A 39 0.47 6.60 1.52
CA THR A 39 0.04 7.89 2.09
C THR A 39 -0.44 7.71 3.53
N GLN A 40 -1.28 6.70 3.77
CA GLN A 40 -1.78 6.36 5.10
C GLN A 40 -0.66 5.86 6.03
N MET A 41 0.19 4.93 5.56
CA MET A 41 1.29 4.37 6.35
C MET A 41 2.28 5.45 6.83
N ALA A 42 2.61 6.43 5.98
CA ALA A 42 3.45 7.56 6.38
C ALA A 42 2.78 8.45 7.43
N ALA A 43 1.49 8.73 7.28
CA ALA A 43 0.72 9.52 8.25
C ALA A 43 0.55 8.79 9.59
N ASP A 44 0.43 7.46 9.60
CA ASP A 44 0.37 6.63 10.80
C ASP A 44 1.74 6.54 11.49
N LEU A 45 2.81 6.35 10.72
CA LEU A 45 4.19 6.40 11.23
C LEU A 45 4.55 7.74 11.87
N LYS A 46 4.04 8.85 11.33
CA LYS A 46 4.24 10.19 11.90
C LYS A 46 3.46 10.43 13.20
N ARG A 47 2.36 9.71 13.41
CA ARG A 47 1.52 9.78 14.62
C ARG A 47 1.79 8.66 15.64
N GLY A 48 2.50 7.61 15.26
CA GLY A 48 2.79 6.45 16.11
C GLY A 48 3.70 6.80 17.28
N HIS A 49 3.43 6.25 18.47
CA HIS A 49 4.18 6.60 19.68
C HIS A 49 5.69 6.31 19.52
N GLU A 50 6.05 5.13 19.03
CA GLU A 50 7.44 4.69 18.86
C GLU A 50 8.14 5.34 17.65
N THR A 51 7.38 5.71 16.61
CA THR A 51 7.90 6.12 15.31
C THR A 51 7.83 7.62 15.06
N SER A 52 7.01 8.36 15.81
CA SER A 52 6.85 9.82 15.72
C SER A 52 8.17 10.57 15.85
N TYR A 53 9.07 10.15 16.76
CA TYR A 53 10.40 10.75 16.89
C TYR A 53 11.24 10.61 15.61
N CYS A 54 11.27 9.41 15.03
CA CYS A 54 11.96 9.14 13.77
C CYS A 54 11.36 9.90 12.58
N MET A 55 10.05 10.16 12.62
CA MET A 55 9.28 10.82 11.57
C MET A 55 9.07 12.32 11.80
N ALA A 56 9.63 12.90 12.88
CA ALA A 56 9.34 14.26 13.32
C ALA A 56 9.70 15.33 12.27
N HIS A 57 10.81 15.12 11.56
CA HIS A 57 11.28 15.99 10.49
C HIS A 57 10.81 15.56 9.09
N MET A 58 9.98 14.50 9.01
CA MET A 58 9.52 13.97 7.74
C MET A 58 8.36 14.82 7.20
N PRO A 59 8.40 15.25 5.92
CA PRO A 59 7.27 15.96 5.31
C PRO A 59 6.05 15.04 5.21
N ASP A 60 4.85 15.63 5.07
CA ASP A 60 3.64 14.84 4.89
C ASP A 60 3.60 14.21 3.49
N LEU A 61 3.51 12.88 3.46
CA LEU A 61 3.41 12.12 2.23
C LEU A 61 1.95 12.10 1.77
N TYR A 62 1.71 12.60 0.56
CA TYR A 62 0.46 12.42 -0.17
C TYR A 62 0.81 12.08 -1.61
N LEU A 63 0.40 10.90 -2.07
CA LEU A 63 0.68 10.38 -3.40
C LEU A 63 -0.61 10.40 -4.23
N ASP A 64 -0.72 11.38 -5.13
CA ASP A 64 -1.71 11.39 -6.19
C ASP A 64 -1.07 10.89 -7.49
N VAL A 65 -1.60 9.80 -8.03
CA VAL A 65 -1.07 9.12 -9.22
C VAL A 65 -1.34 9.91 -10.52
N HIS A 66 -2.24 10.89 -10.49
CA HIS A 66 -2.53 11.79 -11.61
C HIS A 66 -1.60 13.01 -11.63
N ASN A 67 -0.85 13.25 -10.55
CA ASN A 67 0.06 14.38 -10.45
C ASN A 67 1.37 14.07 -11.18
N ALA A 68 1.71 14.87 -12.21
CA ALA A 68 2.93 14.69 -12.99
C ALA A 68 4.24 14.67 -12.14
N CYS A 69 4.24 15.32 -10.97
CA CYS A 69 5.37 15.35 -10.05
C CYS A 69 5.45 14.15 -9.09
N VAL A 70 4.51 13.19 -9.14
CA VAL A 70 4.44 12.07 -8.18
C VAL A 70 5.72 11.22 -8.15
N MET A 71 6.35 11.00 -9.30
CA MET A 71 7.61 10.24 -9.41
C MET A 71 8.78 10.96 -8.72
N TYR A 72 8.84 12.29 -8.84
CA TYR A 72 9.82 13.11 -8.14
C TYR A 72 9.55 13.08 -6.62
N LYS A 73 8.29 13.25 -6.21
CA LYS A 73 7.89 13.20 -4.79
C LYS A 73 8.24 11.87 -4.14
N MET A 74 7.98 10.75 -4.80
CA MET A 74 8.38 9.42 -4.34
C MET A 74 9.89 9.27 -4.23
N ARG A 75 10.67 9.67 -5.25
CA ARG A 75 12.15 9.60 -5.21
C ARG A 75 12.72 10.41 -4.06
N THR A 76 12.29 11.66 -3.88
CA THR A 76 12.72 12.53 -2.77
C THR A 76 12.38 11.90 -1.42
N TYR A 77 11.18 11.35 -1.26
CA TYR A 77 10.77 10.72 -0.02
C TYR A 77 11.54 9.42 0.28
N ILE A 78 11.85 8.60 -0.73
CA ILE A 78 12.74 7.43 -0.60
C ILE A 78 14.10 7.85 -0.05
N SER A 79 14.73 8.88 -0.65
CA SER A 79 16.02 9.40 -0.20
C SER A 79 15.98 9.92 1.25
N LEU A 80 14.87 10.55 1.65
CA LEU A 80 14.67 10.98 3.05
C LEU A 80 14.54 9.78 4.00
N VAL A 81 13.80 8.73 3.64
CA VAL A 81 13.66 7.50 4.46
C VAL A 81 15.02 6.78 4.57
N GLU A 82 15.78 6.69 3.49
CA GLU A 82 17.16 6.16 3.49
C GLU A 82 18.11 7.01 4.36
N GLY A 83 17.85 8.31 4.46
CA GLY A 83 18.56 9.26 5.30
C GLY A 83 18.30 9.11 6.81
N LEU A 84 17.30 8.33 7.24
CA LEU A 84 16.95 8.11 8.66
C LEU A 84 17.95 7.20 9.41
N ARG A 85 19.25 7.38 9.15
CA ARG A 85 20.37 6.65 9.78
C ARG A 85 20.54 6.95 11.27
N ASP A 86 19.90 8.00 11.77
CA ASP A 86 20.03 8.41 13.17
C ASP A 86 19.28 7.47 14.13
N ARG A 87 19.82 7.29 15.34
CA ARG A 87 19.29 6.53 16.49
C ARG A 87 18.59 5.19 16.19
N ARG A 88 19.00 4.47 15.14
CA ARG A 88 18.42 3.18 14.67
C ARG A 88 17.05 3.28 13.99
N CYS A 89 16.55 4.47 13.65
CA CYS A 89 15.26 4.65 12.96
C CYS A 89 15.17 3.88 11.62
N ALA A 90 16.28 3.78 10.88
CA ALA A 90 16.39 2.97 9.68
C ALA A 90 16.15 1.46 9.88
N TYR A 91 16.21 0.94 11.12
CA TYR A 91 15.99 -0.47 11.44
C TYR A 91 14.60 -0.75 12.03
N THR A 92 13.76 0.27 12.23
CA THR A 92 12.36 0.07 12.63
C THR A 92 11.59 -0.59 11.49
N ARG A 93 10.94 -1.73 11.76
CA ARG A 93 10.37 -2.61 10.74
C ARG A 93 9.34 -1.90 9.86
N GLU A 94 8.57 -1.01 10.46
CA GLU A 94 7.49 -0.25 9.84
C GLU A 94 8.06 0.85 8.92
N VAL A 95 9.17 1.49 9.31
CA VAL A 95 9.90 2.48 8.51
C VAL A 95 10.61 1.80 7.32
N MET A 96 11.24 0.64 7.55
CA MET A 96 11.79 -0.20 6.48
C MET A 96 10.70 -0.65 5.50
N LYS A 97 9.53 -1.05 5.99
CA LYS A 97 8.36 -1.41 5.17
C LYS A 97 7.90 -0.23 4.31
N LEU A 98 7.79 0.98 4.87
CA LEU A 98 7.45 2.19 4.11
C LEU A 98 8.44 2.42 2.97
N GLY A 99 9.76 2.39 3.27
CA GLY A 99 10.81 2.58 2.27
C GLY A 99 10.82 1.49 1.19
N TYR A 100 10.59 0.22 1.55
CA TYR A 100 10.48 -0.86 0.57
C TYR A 100 9.24 -0.70 -0.32
N THR A 101 8.06 -0.47 0.26
CA THR A 101 6.81 -0.34 -0.48
C THR A 101 6.80 0.90 -1.38
N LEU A 102 7.46 2.00 -0.98
CA LEU A 102 7.71 3.16 -1.84
C LEU A 102 8.54 2.81 -3.07
N ARG A 103 9.65 2.08 -2.90
CA ARG A 103 10.48 1.63 -4.03
C ARG A 103 9.71 0.66 -4.95
N GLN A 104 8.86 -0.20 -4.40
CA GLN A 104 7.97 -1.06 -5.19
C GLN A 104 6.94 -0.25 -6.01
N LEU A 105 6.28 0.75 -5.41
CA LEU A 105 5.37 1.63 -6.15
C LEU A 105 6.11 2.42 -7.24
N PHE A 106 7.30 2.95 -6.93
CA PHE A 106 8.15 3.63 -7.90
C PHE A 106 8.45 2.74 -9.12
N ILE A 107 8.93 1.51 -8.89
CA ILE A 107 9.22 0.52 -9.96
C ILE A 107 7.95 0.17 -10.74
N PHE A 108 6.81 -0.03 -10.08
CA PHE A 108 5.55 -0.30 -10.77
C PHE A 108 5.19 0.87 -11.71
N MET A 109 5.21 2.11 -11.22
CA MET A 109 4.90 3.29 -12.02
C MET A 109 5.96 3.64 -13.08
N SER A 110 7.24 3.24 -12.89
CA SER A 110 8.33 3.57 -13.83
C SER A 110 8.64 2.50 -14.87
N GLU A 111 8.25 1.24 -14.66
CA GLU A 111 8.66 0.12 -15.53
C GLU A 111 7.56 -0.90 -15.86
N LYS A 112 6.50 -1.01 -15.06
CA LYS A 112 5.48 -2.08 -15.20
C LYS A 112 4.11 -1.54 -15.61
N CYS A 113 3.83 -0.30 -15.24
CA CYS A 113 2.58 0.41 -15.48
C CYS A 113 2.76 1.54 -16.49
N HIS A 114 3.14 1.17 -17.71
CA HIS A 114 3.00 2.03 -18.87
C HIS A 114 1.62 1.82 -19.49
N GLY A 115 0.95 2.93 -19.82
CA GLY A 115 -0.29 2.95 -20.62
C GLY A 115 0.04 3.02 -22.10
#